data_AF-A0A3D3GIS0-F1
#
_entry.id   AF-A0A3D3GIS0-F1
#
_cell.length_a   1.000
_cell.length_b   1.000
_cell.length_c   1.000
_cell.angle_alpha   90.00
_cell.angle_beta   90.00
_cell.angle_gamma   90.00
#
_symmetry.space_group_name_H-M   'P 1'
#
loop_
_entity.id
_entity.type
_entity.pdbx_description
1 polymer ?
#
loop_
_entity_poly.entity_id
_entity_poly.type
_entity_poly.pdbx_seq_one_letter_code
_entity_poly.pdbx_strand_id
1 'polypeptide(L)'
;MFFVKFVLSAFLLIASQTAVAEPLGNPSAGLRHLIFKFGGLFLLDYDRSEHLINQTDGGDSIVLDDYRNGFRLIQNETKALGIDIAFNFAIPTNVPVGLDLLAGTNVSFDRFAPTRDAASKMQKPRLPSRAPDLTDWSEGDNVLFLARGGVGFSVGADWNHVAGPAAYFFAEGDWYVYIEKYSPNHAYVKVTNSQILSLGVVGNSVVAGLGIEAFKEADQGFSFRYDLNDPTAAKAYEDAIRGNFEPSEKFADAGTFVSRAATNQTAWLGLVRYWYFGVPFLASINGNTGQIHSRTSVLNHENGNRSTIYSGLYVDHLRTGGWLSKHAMSINNFIGSRYIEKGPNGQISSGYLGQYLWAWESSKGSYRKIHKHLAALVAKTGLESLLSINIPEENKLGYLNMQFQANLPQETVDLLMEWATGFQETGADLLMQSSQKGIETYFSAGQDSLGICEASVQDIGECKARMVRETRRATRKLMLQLKAMAVTKNTDFPAFVRHFGEFGKQMATNRFTFSQILELTQKAPLEMTFSMGGERISILRKVITRSQNQLLQ
;
A
#
# COMPACT_ATOMS: atom_id res chain seq x y z
N MET A 1 26.82 31.56 -8.15
CA MET A 1 27.92 30.57 -8.19
C MET A 1 28.79 30.55 -6.92
N PHE A 2 28.78 31.59 -6.07
CA PHE A 2 29.54 31.63 -4.81
C PHE A 2 28.88 30.94 -3.60
N PHE A 3 27.57 30.64 -3.66
CA PHE A 3 26.83 30.02 -2.54
C PHE A 3 27.00 28.48 -2.45
N VAL A 4 27.44 27.82 -3.52
CA VAL A 4 27.54 26.34 -3.59
C VAL A 4 28.82 25.82 -2.93
N LYS A 5 29.88 26.63 -2.81
CA LYS A 5 31.14 26.21 -2.15
C LYS A 5 31.08 26.26 -0.63
N PHE A 6 30.26 27.14 -0.04
CA PHE A 6 30.20 27.28 1.42
C PHE A 6 29.46 26.12 2.10
N VAL A 7 28.49 25.51 1.40
CA VAL A 7 27.74 24.36 1.92
C VAL A 7 28.55 23.06 1.86
N LEU A 8 29.43 22.87 0.86
CA LEU A 8 30.25 21.65 0.78
C LEU A 8 31.38 21.59 1.83
N SER A 9 31.91 22.73 2.28
CA SER A 9 33.00 22.76 3.27
C SER A 9 32.54 22.51 4.71
N ALA A 10 31.27 22.78 5.03
CA ALA A 10 30.71 22.49 6.36
C ALA A 10 30.36 21.00 6.56
N PHE A 11 30.20 20.23 5.47
CA PHE A 11 29.85 18.80 5.53
C PHE A 11 31.03 17.86 5.79
N LEU A 12 32.27 18.35 5.76
CA LEU A 12 33.48 17.52 5.87
C LEU A 12 34.12 17.52 7.28
N LEU A 13 33.48 18.13 8.28
CA LEU A 13 34.13 18.41 9.59
C LEU A 13 33.34 17.99 10.84
N ILE A 14 32.39 17.05 10.72
CA ILE A 14 31.75 16.42 11.90
C ILE A 14 31.87 14.90 11.77
N ALA A 15 33.10 14.41 11.95
CA ALA A 15 33.39 13.03 12.27
C ALA A 15 34.37 13.03 13.45
N SER A 16 33.84 13.16 14.67
CA SER A 16 34.62 12.93 15.89
C SER A 16 33.89 11.93 16.77
N GLN A 17 34.62 10.86 17.07
CA GLN A 17 34.22 9.65 17.76
C GLN A 17 33.84 9.89 19.22
N THR A 18 32.85 9.15 19.72
CA THR A 18 32.82 8.72 21.11
C THR A 18 32.43 7.24 21.16
N ALA A 19 33.42 6.38 21.33
CA ALA A 19 33.23 4.99 21.73
C ALA A 19 33.20 4.96 23.27
N VAL A 20 32.10 4.46 23.85
CA VAL A 20 32.06 4.11 25.27
C VAL A 20 32.04 2.59 25.36
N ALA A 21 33.11 2.02 25.90
CA ALA A 21 33.22 0.62 26.23
C ALA A 21 32.90 0.42 27.71
N GLU A 22 32.00 -0.50 28.03
CA GLU A 22 31.87 -1.07 29.38
C GLU A 22 32.13 -2.60 29.33
N PRO A 23 32.72 -3.19 30.39
CA PRO A 23 33.30 -4.52 30.33
C PRO A 23 32.38 -5.65 30.86
N LEU A 24 32.33 -6.72 30.06
CA LEU A 24 32.44 -8.15 30.36
C LEU A 24 31.51 -8.86 31.38
N GLY A 25 30.81 -9.88 30.85
CA GLY A 25 30.14 -10.96 31.60
C GLY A 25 29.70 -12.19 30.78
N ASN A 26 30.54 -12.68 29.84
CA ASN A 26 30.61 -14.04 29.23
C ASN A 26 29.40 -14.65 28.42
N PRO A 27 29.57 -15.71 27.59
CA PRO A 27 29.29 -15.62 26.15
C PRO A 27 28.38 -16.74 25.60
N SER A 28 27.50 -16.43 24.65
CA SER A 28 27.14 -17.41 23.62
C SER A 28 26.78 -16.69 22.33
N ALA A 29 27.27 -17.25 21.23
CA ALA A 29 27.50 -16.58 19.96
C ALA A 29 26.21 -16.18 19.25
N GLY A 30 26.09 -14.89 18.97
CA GLY A 30 25.18 -14.33 17.97
C GLY A 30 25.85 -13.13 17.34
N LEU A 31 25.97 -13.12 16.00
CA LEU A 31 26.47 -11.97 15.25
C LEU A 31 25.65 -10.73 15.63
N ARG A 32 26.27 -9.80 16.35
CA ARG A 32 25.69 -8.49 16.68
C ARG A 32 25.91 -7.56 15.49
N HIS A 33 24.85 -7.24 14.76
CA HIS A 33 24.89 -6.18 13.75
C HIS A 33 24.92 -4.80 14.44
N LEU A 34 25.93 -4.00 14.13
CA LEU A 34 25.97 -2.57 14.40
C LEU A 34 24.80 -1.89 13.67
N ILE A 35 23.86 -1.33 14.43
CA ILE A 35 22.91 -0.35 13.93
C ILE A 35 23.59 1.01 14.03
N PHE A 36 24.01 1.58 12.90
CA PHE A 36 24.41 2.99 12.84
C PHE A 36 23.14 3.85 12.94
N LYS A 37 22.84 4.35 14.13
CA LYS A 37 21.91 5.48 14.31
C LYS A 37 22.69 6.75 14.01
N PHE A 38 22.46 7.36 12.85
CA PHE A 38 22.93 8.73 12.60
C PHE A 38 22.15 9.68 13.50
N GLY A 39 22.85 10.28 14.47
CA GLY A 39 22.27 11.27 15.38
C GLY A 39 22.01 12.62 14.70
N GLY A 40 20.89 13.24 15.07
CA GLY A 40 20.70 14.69 15.10
C GLY A 40 20.79 15.46 13.79
N LEU A 41 19.93 15.17 12.81
CA LEU A 41 19.59 16.15 11.77
C LEU A 41 18.19 16.72 12.05
N PHE A 42 18.09 18.03 12.25
CA PHE A 42 16.80 18.72 12.24
C PHE A 42 16.25 18.68 10.82
N LEU A 43 15.23 17.87 10.58
CA LEU A 43 14.56 17.76 9.28
C LEU A 43 13.24 18.53 9.34
N LEU A 44 13.24 19.79 8.91
CA LEU A 44 12.01 20.45 8.53
C LEU A 44 11.67 20.00 7.12
N ASP A 45 10.73 19.07 6.97
CA ASP A 45 10.17 18.71 5.66
C ASP A 45 8.77 19.32 5.55
N TYR A 46 8.56 20.19 4.58
CA TYR A 46 7.24 20.71 4.25
C TYR A 46 6.99 20.37 2.79
N ASP A 47 6.07 19.45 2.56
CA ASP A 47 5.66 19.03 1.23
C ASP A 47 4.14 19.22 1.09
N ARG A 48 3.71 19.89 0.02
CA ARG A 48 2.31 20.04 -0.33
C ARG A 48 2.13 19.60 -1.76
N SER A 49 1.20 18.68 -1.99
CA SER A 49 0.83 18.26 -3.34
C SER A 49 -0.67 18.37 -3.55
N GLU A 50 -1.05 18.76 -4.77
CA GLU A 50 -2.44 18.78 -5.20
C GLU A 50 -2.54 17.98 -6.50
N HIS A 51 -3.53 17.10 -6.56
CA HIS A 51 -3.76 16.21 -7.68
C HIS A 51 -5.21 16.32 -8.09
N LEU A 52 -5.45 16.64 -9.35
CA LEU A 52 -6.78 16.68 -9.92
C LEU A 52 -6.95 15.45 -10.81
N ILE A 53 -7.98 14.65 -10.57
CA ILE A 53 -8.26 13.42 -11.32
C ILE A 53 -9.60 13.52 -11.99
N ASN A 54 -9.59 13.49 -13.31
CA ASN A 54 -10.78 13.37 -14.13
C ASN A 54 -11.52 12.05 -13.84
N GLN A 55 -12.81 12.12 -13.54
CA GLN A 55 -13.65 10.95 -13.25
C GLN A 55 -14.39 10.41 -14.49
N THR A 56 -14.13 10.98 -15.67
CA THR A 56 -14.78 10.57 -16.90
C THR A 56 -14.19 9.25 -17.39
N ASP A 57 -15.05 8.25 -17.59
CA ASP A 57 -14.65 6.96 -18.15
C ASP A 57 -14.54 7.05 -19.68
N GLY A 58 -13.36 6.73 -20.21
CA GLY A 58 -13.08 6.70 -21.64
C GLY A 58 -13.35 5.35 -22.31
N GLY A 59 -13.78 4.34 -21.53
CA GLY A 59 -13.92 2.96 -21.98
C GLY A 59 -12.56 2.40 -22.39
N ASP A 60 -12.46 1.93 -23.64
CA ASP A 60 -11.24 1.32 -24.20
C ASP A 60 -10.23 2.35 -24.77
N SER A 61 -10.57 3.64 -24.75
CA SER A 61 -9.75 4.70 -25.34
C SER A 61 -9.53 5.86 -24.36
N ILE A 62 -8.43 6.59 -24.56
CA ILE A 62 -8.14 7.79 -23.78
C ILE A 62 -8.71 8.99 -24.53
N VAL A 63 -9.60 9.72 -23.87
CA VAL A 63 -10.14 10.98 -24.36
C VAL A 63 -9.45 12.13 -23.62
N LEU A 64 -8.94 13.10 -24.38
CA LEU A 64 -8.38 14.33 -23.80
C LEU A 64 -9.48 15.31 -23.47
N ASP A 65 -9.33 15.96 -22.31
CA ASP A 65 -10.10 17.10 -21.88
C ASP A 65 -11.63 16.89 -21.86
N ASP A 66 -12.07 15.63 -21.74
CA ASP A 66 -13.46 15.26 -21.50
C ASP A 66 -13.72 15.14 -20.00
N TYR A 67 -14.53 16.03 -19.46
CA TYR A 67 -14.72 16.23 -18.02
C TYR A 67 -16.18 16.06 -17.58
N ARG A 68 -16.97 15.30 -18.33
CA ARG A 68 -18.42 15.15 -18.11
C ARG A 68 -18.79 14.63 -16.71
N ASN A 69 -17.91 13.85 -16.07
CA ASN A 69 -18.15 13.30 -14.73
C ASN A 69 -17.46 14.10 -13.60
N GLY A 70 -16.87 15.26 -13.92
CA GLY A 70 -16.15 16.08 -12.94
C GLY A 70 -14.82 15.48 -12.52
N PHE A 71 -14.37 15.85 -11.32
CA PHE A 71 -13.03 15.59 -10.83
C PHE A 71 -13.01 15.17 -9.36
N ARG A 72 -11.94 14.48 -8.97
CA ARG A 72 -11.51 14.34 -7.58
C ARG A 72 -10.27 15.19 -7.36
N LEU A 73 -10.32 16.07 -6.37
CA LEU A 73 -9.21 16.91 -5.93
C LEU A 73 -8.60 16.28 -4.67
N ILE A 74 -7.39 15.75 -4.81
CA ILE A 74 -6.57 15.31 -3.69
C ILE A 74 -5.68 16.45 -3.25
N GLN A 75 -5.66 16.75 -1.96
CA GLN A 75 -4.75 17.72 -1.37
C GLN A 75 -3.97 17.05 -0.25
N ASN A 76 -2.69 16.80 -0.48
CA ASN A 76 -1.77 16.26 0.51
C ASN A 76 -0.96 17.39 1.13
N GLU A 77 -0.81 17.35 2.44
CA GLU A 77 0.14 18.16 3.19
C GLU A 77 0.90 17.25 4.13
N THR A 78 2.22 17.26 4.01
CA THR A 78 3.15 16.66 4.94
C THR A 78 3.92 17.79 5.58
N LYS A 79 3.74 17.96 6.89
CA LYS A 79 4.69 18.70 7.72
C LYS A 79 5.54 17.63 8.38
N ALA A 80 6.84 17.79 8.51
CA ALA A 80 7.68 16.97 9.37
C ALA A 80 8.61 17.92 10.10
N LEU A 81 8.60 17.86 11.43
CA LEU A 81 9.53 18.61 12.27
C LEU A 81 10.42 17.59 12.97
N GLY A 82 11.60 17.35 12.37
CA GLY A 82 12.54 16.35 12.85
C GLY A 82 13.23 16.81 14.12
N ILE A 83 12.75 16.35 15.27
CA ILE A 83 13.61 15.75 16.28
C ILE A 83 12.93 14.44 16.65
N ASP A 84 13.62 13.31 16.43
CA ASP A 84 13.21 12.02 16.98
C ASP A 84 13.55 12.04 18.49
N ILE A 85 12.87 12.90 19.26
CA ILE A 85 12.83 12.80 20.71
C ILE A 85 11.75 11.77 20.99
N ALA A 86 12.17 10.54 21.25
CA ALA A 86 11.37 9.62 22.02
C ALA A 86 11.14 10.26 23.39
N PHE A 87 10.07 11.03 23.54
CA PHE A 87 9.63 11.49 24.84
C PHE A 87 9.02 10.28 25.55
N ASN A 88 9.82 9.61 26.38
CA ASN A 88 9.29 8.79 27.46
C ASN A 88 8.71 9.75 28.51
N PHE A 89 7.45 10.12 28.37
CA PHE A 89 6.72 10.70 29.49
C PHE A 89 6.34 9.55 30.42
N ALA A 90 6.90 9.54 31.63
CA ALA A 90 6.29 8.81 32.74
C ALA A 90 5.01 9.56 33.11
N ILE A 91 3.85 9.09 32.64
CA ILE A 91 2.56 9.72 32.91
C ILE A 91 2.05 9.23 34.27
N PRO A 92 1.73 10.13 35.23
CA PRO A 92 1.04 9.77 36.46
C PRO A 92 -0.38 9.25 36.17
N THR A 93 -0.94 8.46 37.08
CA THR A 93 -2.15 7.61 36.95
C THR A 93 -3.51 8.31 36.67
N ASN A 94 -3.53 9.53 36.13
CA ASN A 94 -4.72 10.21 35.60
C ASN A 94 -4.51 10.50 34.11
N VAL A 95 -4.80 9.52 33.26
CA VAL A 95 -4.46 9.55 31.83
C VAL A 95 -5.52 10.33 31.03
N PRO A 96 -5.17 11.43 30.35
CA PRO A 96 -6.11 12.13 29.47
C PRO A 96 -6.34 11.32 28.18
N VAL A 97 -7.61 11.02 27.88
CA VAL A 97 -8.06 10.51 26.58
C VAL A 97 -8.08 11.68 25.60
N GLY A 98 -7.37 11.55 24.49
CA GLY A 98 -7.14 12.68 23.59
C GLY A 98 -6.21 12.32 22.43
N LEU A 99 -6.65 12.62 21.22
CA LEU A 99 -5.79 12.67 20.03
C LEU A 99 -5.35 14.11 19.81
N ASP A 100 -4.05 14.36 19.98
CA ASP A 100 -3.41 15.60 19.60
C ASP A 100 -2.81 15.47 18.20
N LEU A 101 -3.02 16.51 17.38
CA LEU A 101 -2.39 16.56 16.06
C LEU A 101 -0.88 16.80 16.24
N LEU A 102 -0.06 15.93 15.66
CA LEU A 102 1.39 16.07 15.76
C LEU A 102 1.93 17.27 14.97
N ALA A 103 2.97 17.89 15.55
CA ALA A 103 3.90 18.77 14.87
C ALA A 103 4.70 17.95 13.83
N GLY A 104 4.08 17.73 12.68
CA GLY A 104 4.54 16.78 11.68
C GLY A 104 3.39 16.14 10.88
N THR A 105 2.30 16.87 10.67
CA THR A 105 1.02 16.29 10.23
C THR A 105 1.03 15.93 8.75
N ASN A 106 0.88 14.63 8.46
CA ASN A 106 0.42 14.10 7.17
C ASN A 106 -1.11 14.21 7.14
N VAL A 107 -1.65 14.98 6.20
CA VAL A 107 -3.09 15.12 5.97
C VAL A 107 -3.36 14.99 4.47
N SER A 108 -4.30 14.15 4.10
CA SER A 108 -4.78 13.97 2.73
C SER A 108 -6.27 14.20 2.69
N PHE A 109 -6.72 15.19 1.93
CA PHE A 109 -8.14 15.38 1.61
C PHE A 109 -8.41 14.89 0.21
N ASP A 110 -9.51 14.18 0.01
CA ASP A 110 -9.99 13.76 -1.30
C ASP A 110 -11.45 14.20 -1.46
N ARG A 111 -11.68 15.15 -2.38
CA ARG A 111 -12.97 15.82 -2.53
C ARG A 111 -13.45 15.84 -3.97
N PHE A 112 -14.75 15.69 -4.16
CA PHE A 112 -15.37 15.82 -5.47
C PHE A 112 -15.52 17.28 -5.89
N ALA A 113 -15.23 17.55 -7.16
CA ALA A 113 -15.45 18.84 -7.80
C ALA A 113 -16.15 18.64 -9.15
N PRO A 114 -17.34 19.24 -9.38
CA PRO A 114 -18.10 19.01 -10.61
C PRO A 114 -17.41 19.58 -11.86
N THR A 115 -16.55 20.59 -11.69
CA THR A 115 -15.82 21.23 -12.78
C THR A 115 -14.39 21.55 -12.38
N ARG A 116 -13.52 21.75 -13.37
CA ARG A 116 -12.13 22.14 -13.16
C ARG A 116 -12.01 23.50 -12.45
N ASP A 117 -12.87 24.44 -12.82
CA ASP A 117 -12.93 25.76 -12.20
C ASP A 117 -13.34 25.65 -10.72
N ALA A 118 -14.35 24.82 -10.41
CA ALA A 118 -14.74 24.54 -9.02
C ALA A 118 -13.57 23.94 -8.23
N ALA A 119 -12.85 22.95 -8.79
CA ALA A 119 -11.67 22.37 -8.15
C ALA A 119 -10.57 23.41 -7.90
N SER A 120 -10.31 24.31 -8.84
CA SER A 120 -9.29 25.35 -8.69
C SER A 120 -9.61 26.38 -7.59
N LYS A 121 -10.91 26.58 -7.30
CA LYS A 121 -11.41 27.49 -6.27
C LYS A 121 -11.58 26.83 -4.91
N MET A 122 -11.50 25.50 -4.84
CA MET A 122 -11.62 24.75 -3.60
C MET A 122 -10.43 25.00 -2.69
N GLN A 123 -10.67 25.80 -1.65
CA GLN A 123 -9.70 25.97 -0.59
C GLN A 123 -9.55 24.69 0.22
N LYS A 124 -8.35 24.46 0.74
CA LYS A 124 -8.09 23.35 1.65
C LYS A 124 -9.05 23.45 2.85
N PRO A 125 -9.84 22.41 3.13
CA PRO A 125 -10.80 22.45 4.22
C PRO A 125 -10.06 22.28 5.55
N ARG A 126 -10.73 22.68 6.63
CA ARG A 126 -10.27 22.34 7.98
C ARG A 126 -10.58 20.87 8.25
N LEU A 127 -9.82 20.26 9.15
CA LEU A 127 -10.18 18.94 9.67
C LEU A 127 -11.58 19.03 10.30
N PRO A 128 -12.52 18.16 9.93
CA PRO A 128 -13.88 18.21 10.44
C PRO A 128 -13.88 17.68 11.87
N SER A 129 -13.69 18.57 12.84
CA SER A 129 -13.65 18.20 14.26
C SER A 129 -15.04 18.25 14.90
N ARG A 130 -16.03 18.77 14.17
CA ARG A 130 -17.43 18.86 14.56
C ARG A 130 -18.35 18.37 13.45
N ALA A 131 -19.51 17.82 13.80
CA ALA A 131 -20.46 17.30 12.82
C ALA A 131 -20.89 18.37 11.78
N PRO A 132 -21.14 19.65 12.14
CA PRO A 132 -21.47 20.69 11.17
C PRO A 132 -20.35 20.98 10.17
N ASP A 133 -19.09 20.66 10.47
CA ASP A 133 -17.97 20.87 9.54
C ASP A 133 -18.07 19.93 8.30
N LEU A 134 -18.87 18.86 8.39
CA LEU A 134 -19.18 17.96 7.27
C LEU A 134 -20.35 18.44 6.40
N THR A 135 -21.06 19.51 6.77
CA THR A 135 -22.24 19.99 6.02
C THR A 135 -21.86 20.37 4.59
N ASP A 136 -20.71 21.02 4.43
CA ASP A 136 -20.19 21.50 3.14
C ASP A 136 -19.50 20.41 2.30
N TRP A 137 -19.36 19.20 2.84
CA TRP A 137 -18.75 18.07 2.14
C TRP A 137 -19.77 17.41 1.20
N SER A 138 -19.30 16.98 0.05
CA SER A 138 -20.08 16.12 -0.84
C SER A 138 -20.04 14.67 -0.36
N GLU A 139 -20.99 13.85 -0.81
CA GLU A 139 -20.92 12.41 -0.60
C GLU A 139 -19.64 11.83 -1.24
N GLY A 140 -18.95 10.95 -0.53
CA GLY A 140 -17.65 10.37 -0.88
C GLY A 140 -16.45 11.27 -0.56
N ASP A 141 -16.64 12.52 -0.12
CA ASP A 141 -15.54 13.34 0.36
C ASP A 141 -14.95 12.73 1.63
N ASN A 142 -13.62 12.67 1.69
CA ASN A 142 -12.91 12.07 2.81
C ASN A 142 -11.65 12.84 3.19
N VAL A 143 -11.19 12.60 4.43
CA VAL A 143 -9.88 13.00 4.92
C VAL A 143 -9.21 11.84 5.63
N LEU A 144 -7.91 11.74 5.43
CA LEU A 144 -7.01 10.88 6.17
C LEU A 144 -5.94 11.75 6.84
N PHE A 145 -5.75 11.63 8.14
CA PHE A 145 -4.68 12.35 8.84
C PHE A 145 -4.03 11.53 9.94
N LEU A 146 -2.79 11.89 10.27
CA LEU A 146 -2.04 11.32 11.39
C LEU A 146 -2.24 12.15 12.66
N ALA A 147 -2.62 11.50 13.75
CA ALA A 147 -2.73 12.05 15.10
C ALA A 147 -1.88 11.24 16.10
N ARG A 148 -1.45 11.83 17.21
CA ARG A 148 -0.80 11.12 18.34
C ARG A 148 -1.63 11.28 19.59
N GLY A 149 -1.67 10.24 20.39
CA GLY A 149 -2.19 10.32 21.74
C GLY A 149 -2.88 9.05 22.15
N GLY A 150 -3.74 9.21 23.15
CA GLY A 150 -4.50 8.15 23.78
C GLY A 150 -5.85 7.94 23.12
N VAL A 151 -6.10 6.72 22.68
CA VAL A 151 -7.42 6.25 22.27
C VAL A 151 -8.03 5.45 23.42
N GLY A 152 -9.15 5.94 23.93
CA GLY A 152 -9.93 5.30 24.98
C GLY A 152 -11.12 4.55 24.41
N PHE A 153 -11.30 3.30 24.85
CA PHE A 153 -12.40 2.44 24.41
C PHE A 153 -12.78 1.44 25.51
N SER A 154 -14.00 0.95 25.43
CA SER A 154 -14.65 -0.01 26.30
C SER A 154 -14.88 -1.32 25.54
N VAL A 155 -14.31 -2.40 26.06
CA VAL A 155 -14.48 -3.71 25.43
C VAL A 155 -15.70 -4.37 26.08
N GLY A 156 -16.77 -4.55 25.30
CA GLY A 156 -17.96 -5.28 25.70
C GLY A 156 -17.69 -6.76 25.97
N ALA A 157 -18.60 -7.41 26.70
CA ALA A 157 -18.51 -8.81 27.14
C ALA A 157 -18.36 -9.84 25.99
N ASP A 158 -18.57 -9.44 24.73
CA ASP A 158 -18.43 -10.31 23.56
C ASP A 158 -16.98 -10.55 23.10
N TRP A 159 -16.03 -9.81 23.68
CA TRP A 159 -14.61 -9.88 23.31
C TRP A 159 -13.83 -10.98 24.04
N ASN A 160 -14.33 -11.47 25.17
CA ASN A 160 -13.77 -12.59 25.93
C ASN A 160 -14.91 -13.28 26.69
N HIS A 161 -14.88 -14.61 26.78
CA HIS A 161 -15.84 -15.44 27.56
C HIS A 161 -15.80 -15.21 29.09
N VAL A 162 -15.42 -14.01 29.55
CA VAL A 162 -15.41 -13.63 30.96
C VAL A 162 -16.56 -12.65 31.16
N ALA A 163 -17.67 -13.15 31.68
CA ALA A 163 -18.76 -12.32 32.16
C ALA A 163 -18.25 -11.41 33.29
N GLY A 164 -18.05 -10.13 32.97
CA GLY A 164 -17.59 -9.11 33.91
C GLY A 164 -18.00 -7.71 33.43
N PRO A 165 -17.96 -6.70 34.32
CA PRO A 165 -18.25 -5.31 33.95
C PRO A 165 -17.32 -4.86 32.82
N ALA A 166 -17.85 -4.08 31.86
CA ALA A 166 -17.10 -3.57 30.71
C ALA A 166 -15.76 -2.99 31.16
N ALA A 167 -14.66 -3.62 30.76
CA ALA A 167 -13.33 -3.14 31.09
C ALA A 167 -12.99 -1.99 30.16
N TYR A 168 -12.57 -0.87 30.75
CA TYR A 168 -12.07 0.29 30.03
C TYR A 168 -10.60 0.05 29.66
N PHE A 169 -10.28 0.22 28.38
CA PHE A 169 -8.94 0.07 27.83
C PHE A 169 -8.46 1.39 27.25
N PHE A 170 -7.15 1.59 27.33
CA PHE A 170 -6.48 2.77 26.84
C PHE A 170 -5.26 2.35 26.04
N ALA A 171 -5.10 2.92 24.85
CA ALA A 171 -3.95 2.69 23.98
C ALA A 171 -3.34 4.04 23.58
N GLU A 172 -2.07 4.25 23.89
CA GLU A 172 -1.31 5.45 23.49
C GLU A 172 -0.45 5.15 22.26
N GLY A 173 -0.42 6.05 21.29
CA GLY A 173 0.42 5.89 20.11
C GLY A 173 0.12 6.90 19.00
N ASP A 174 0.63 6.60 17.82
CA ASP A 174 0.37 7.33 16.58
C ASP A 174 -0.76 6.62 15.81
N TRP A 175 -1.76 7.37 15.37
CA TRP A 175 -3.01 6.87 14.79
C TRP A 175 -3.35 7.60 13.48
N TYR A 176 -3.67 6.85 12.43
CA TYR A 176 -4.39 7.41 11.28
C TYR A 176 -5.88 7.47 11.58
N VAL A 177 -6.46 8.63 11.34
CA VAL A 177 -7.89 8.90 11.42
C VAL A 177 -8.40 9.14 10.01
N TYR A 178 -9.32 8.30 9.57
CA TYR A 178 -10.05 8.41 8.32
C TYR A 178 -11.48 8.83 8.61
N ILE A 179 -11.95 9.87 7.92
CA ILE A 179 -13.31 10.38 8.02
C ILE A 179 -13.88 10.49 6.62
N GLU A 180 -15.07 9.96 6.39
CA GLU A 180 -15.77 10.00 5.11
C GLU A 180 -17.23 10.39 5.32
N LYS A 181 -17.74 11.29 4.47
CA LYS A 181 -19.17 11.56 4.37
C LYS A 181 -19.76 10.63 3.32
N TYR A 182 -20.40 9.54 3.74
CA TYR A 182 -20.91 8.53 2.79
C TYR A 182 -22.39 8.73 2.43
N SER A 183 -23.07 9.68 3.08
CA SER A 183 -24.47 10.09 2.84
C SER A 183 -24.68 11.51 3.40
N PRO A 184 -25.72 12.28 3.02
CA PRO A 184 -25.83 13.70 3.39
C PRO A 184 -25.73 13.97 4.89
N ASN A 185 -26.26 13.05 5.70
CA ASN A 185 -26.29 13.14 7.15
C ASN A 185 -25.58 11.96 7.82
N HIS A 186 -24.66 11.28 7.13
CA HIS A 186 -23.91 10.20 7.76
C HIS A 186 -22.40 10.33 7.57
N ALA A 187 -21.68 10.05 8.65
CA ALA A 187 -20.23 10.02 8.67
C ALA A 187 -19.72 8.62 9.01
N TYR A 188 -18.64 8.21 8.37
CA TYR A 188 -17.86 7.05 8.72
C TYR A 188 -16.53 7.52 9.30
N VAL A 189 -16.19 7.05 10.50
CA VAL A 189 -14.89 7.31 11.12
C VAL A 189 -14.19 6.00 11.34
N LYS A 190 -12.93 5.92 10.93
CA LYS A 190 -12.03 4.80 11.19
C LYS A 190 -10.74 5.32 11.79
N VAL A 191 -10.34 4.75 12.92
CA VAL A 191 -9.03 4.99 13.53
C VAL A 191 -8.19 3.74 13.43
N THR A 192 -6.89 3.89 13.17
CA THR A 192 -5.99 2.78 12.88
C THR A 192 -4.57 3.13 13.31
N ASN A 193 -3.84 2.20 13.91
CA ASN A 193 -2.45 2.47 14.31
C ASN A 193 -1.55 2.84 13.11
N SER A 194 -0.69 3.85 13.28
CA SER A 194 0.13 4.46 12.21
C SER A 194 1.19 3.56 11.61
N GLN A 195 1.64 2.54 12.33
CA GLN A 195 2.65 1.60 11.87
C GLN A 195 2.22 0.83 10.60
N ILE A 196 0.93 0.91 10.24
CA ILE A 196 0.28 0.11 9.20
C ILE A 196 0.13 0.84 7.87
N LEU A 197 -0.24 2.13 7.90
CA LEU A 197 -0.67 2.85 6.69
C LEU A 197 0.49 3.43 5.86
N SER A 198 1.71 3.44 6.39
CA SER A 198 2.90 4.00 5.73
C SER A 198 3.28 3.30 4.40
N LEU A 199 2.62 2.19 4.07
CA LEU A 199 2.90 1.35 2.90
C LEU A 199 1.76 1.34 1.87
N GLY A 200 0.58 1.88 2.21
CA GLY A 200 -0.65 1.76 1.41
C GLY A 200 -1.29 3.08 0.96
N VAL A 201 -0.77 4.24 1.37
CA VAL A 201 -1.27 5.53 0.89
C VAL A 201 -0.56 5.91 -0.40
N VAL A 202 -1.17 5.52 -1.51
CA VAL A 202 -0.81 5.95 -2.87
C VAL A 202 -1.84 6.97 -3.30
N GLY A 203 -1.42 8.09 -3.90
CA GLY A 203 -2.35 9.10 -4.42
C GLY A 203 -3.47 8.47 -5.24
N ASN A 204 -4.71 8.66 -4.78
CA ASN A 204 -5.97 8.14 -5.33
C ASN A 204 -6.07 6.65 -5.65
N SER A 205 -5.15 5.85 -5.12
CA SER A 205 -5.42 4.45 -4.86
C SER A 205 -5.08 4.15 -3.40
N VAL A 206 -6.03 4.48 -2.53
CA VAL A 206 -6.43 3.43 -1.58
C VAL A 206 -6.64 2.21 -2.47
N VAL A 207 -5.84 1.16 -2.30
CA VAL A 207 -5.64 0.03 -3.23
C VAL A 207 -6.98 -0.53 -3.74
N ALA A 208 -7.54 0.07 -4.78
CA ALA A 208 -8.79 -0.28 -5.42
C ALA A 208 -8.52 -1.58 -6.17
N GLY A 209 -8.93 -2.70 -5.57
CA GLY A 209 -8.70 -4.01 -6.16
C GLY A 209 -8.79 -5.17 -5.20
N LEU A 210 -7.95 -5.21 -4.16
CA LEU A 210 -7.98 -6.30 -3.14
C LEU A 210 -7.49 -5.83 -1.77
N GLY A 211 -7.39 -4.51 -1.54
CA GLY A 211 -6.79 -3.99 -0.33
C GLY A 211 -7.65 -3.04 0.50
N ILE A 212 -8.64 -2.35 -0.06
CA ILE A 212 -9.54 -1.56 0.80
C ILE A 212 -10.56 -2.47 1.51
N GLU A 213 -11.00 -3.53 0.84
CA GLU A 213 -11.95 -4.48 1.40
C GLU A 213 -11.25 -5.54 2.27
N ALA A 214 -9.98 -5.90 2.00
CA ALA A 214 -9.18 -6.82 2.83
C ALA A 214 -8.27 -6.12 3.86
N PHE A 215 -7.93 -4.83 3.69
CA PHE A 215 -7.22 -3.96 4.66
C PHE A 215 -8.11 -2.85 5.21
N LYS A 216 -9.43 -3.08 5.28
CA LYS A 216 -10.29 -2.36 6.25
C LYS A 216 -9.86 -2.59 7.71
N GLU A 217 -8.85 -3.44 7.93
CA GLU A 217 -8.53 -4.07 9.18
C GLU A 217 -7.04 -3.91 9.53
N ALA A 218 -6.74 -3.07 10.52
CA ALA A 218 -5.39 -2.75 10.93
C ALA A 218 -5.44 -2.31 12.41
N ASP A 219 -4.76 -3.07 13.27
CA ASP A 219 -4.63 -3.00 14.75
C ASP A 219 -5.49 -2.02 15.58
N GLN A 220 -6.15 -2.54 16.64
CA GLN A 220 -7.28 -1.93 17.36
C GLN A 220 -7.97 -0.83 16.56
N GLY A 221 -8.40 -1.23 15.36
CA GLY A 221 -9.06 -0.32 14.46
C GLY A 221 -10.53 -0.25 14.86
N PHE A 222 -10.97 0.89 15.34
CA PHE A 222 -12.39 1.13 15.56
C PHE A 222 -12.96 1.84 14.35
N SER A 223 -14.06 1.31 13.85
CA SER A 223 -14.80 1.94 12.77
C SER A 223 -16.27 2.04 13.12
N PHE A 224 -16.80 3.25 13.00
CA PHE A 224 -18.17 3.58 13.37
C PHE A 224 -18.85 4.38 12.27
N ARG A 225 -20.14 4.16 12.12
CA ARG A 225 -21.03 5.01 11.33
C ARG A 225 -21.90 5.81 12.28
N TYR A 226 -22.11 7.08 11.95
CA TYR A 226 -22.88 8.03 12.73
C TYR A 226 -24.00 8.62 11.87
N ASP A 227 -25.23 8.65 12.39
CA ASP A 227 -26.33 9.45 11.83
C ASP A 227 -26.31 10.86 12.45
N LEU A 228 -25.76 11.81 11.70
CA LEU A 228 -25.55 13.19 12.14
C LEU A 228 -26.84 13.99 12.32
N ASN A 229 -28.01 13.45 11.98
CA ASN A 229 -29.30 14.07 12.32
C ASN A 229 -29.58 14.02 13.83
N ASP A 230 -29.03 13.01 14.52
CA ASP A 230 -29.20 12.86 15.96
C ASP A 230 -28.09 13.64 16.70
N PRO A 231 -28.43 14.60 17.58
CA PRO A 231 -27.44 15.37 18.34
C PRO A 231 -26.49 14.52 19.18
N THR A 232 -26.95 13.36 19.62
CA THR A 232 -26.19 12.39 20.43
C THR A 232 -25.18 11.66 19.56
N ALA A 233 -25.56 11.21 18.36
CA ALA A 233 -24.64 10.65 17.38
C ALA A 233 -23.60 11.67 16.92
N ALA A 234 -24.05 12.89 16.65
CA ALA A 234 -23.19 14.00 16.27
C ALA A 234 -22.13 14.24 17.35
N LYS A 235 -22.52 14.26 18.63
CA LYS A 235 -21.57 14.39 19.74
C LYS A 235 -20.61 13.20 19.85
N ALA A 236 -21.11 11.97 19.69
CA ALA A 236 -20.27 10.78 19.69
C ALA A 236 -19.22 10.80 18.56
N TYR A 237 -19.58 11.32 17.39
CA TYR A 237 -18.65 11.57 16.29
C TYR A 237 -17.54 12.57 16.70
N GLU A 238 -17.91 13.68 17.33
CA GLU A 238 -16.92 14.68 17.80
C GLU A 238 -15.97 14.11 18.85
N ASP A 239 -16.50 13.30 19.77
CA ASP A 239 -15.72 12.63 20.81
C ASP A 239 -14.76 11.59 20.19
N ALA A 240 -15.23 10.82 19.21
CA ALA A 240 -14.43 9.83 18.49
C ALA A 240 -13.23 10.44 17.75
N ILE A 241 -13.42 11.59 17.08
CA ILE A 241 -12.31 12.28 16.40
C ILE A 241 -11.25 12.77 17.39
N ARG A 242 -11.66 13.06 18.63
CA ARG A 242 -10.76 13.43 19.72
C ARG A 242 -10.17 12.21 20.43
N GLY A 243 -10.42 10.99 19.98
CA GLY A 243 -9.88 9.76 20.56
C GLY A 243 -10.73 9.12 21.66
N ASN A 244 -11.91 9.66 21.96
CA ASN A 244 -12.83 9.06 22.92
C ASN A 244 -13.93 8.28 22.21
N PHE A 245 -13.79 6.95 22.13
CA PHE A 245 -14.75 6.08 21.46
C PHE A 245 -15.80 5.47 22.37
N GLU A 246 -15.70 5.69 23.69
CA GLU A 246 -16.65 5.14 24.67
C GLU A 246 -18.12 5.49 24.34
N PRO A 247 -18.48 6.76 24.00
CA PRO A 247 -19.86 7.06 23.62
C PRO A 247 -20.29 6.29 22.38
N SER A 248 -19.42 6.22 21.36
CA SER A 248 -19.69 5.50 20.11
C SER A 248 -19.94 4.02 20.33
N GLU A 249 -19.18 3.39 21.23
CA GLU A 249 -19.39 2.00 21.61
C GLU A 249 -20.69 1.79 22.37
N LYS A 250 -20.95 2.63 23.36
CA LYS A 250 -22.19 2.56 24.15
C LYS A 250 -23.43 2.70 23.27
N PHE A 251 -23.41 3.63 22.30
CA PHE A 251 -24.53 3.83 21.38
C PHE A 251 -24.64 2.72 20.33
N ALA A 252 -23.51 2.16 19.89
CA ALA A 252 -23.51 1.01 19.01
C ALA A 252 -24.06 -0.26 19.69
N ASP A 253 -23.68 -0.52 20.95
CA ASP A 253 -24.21 -1.65 21.72
C ASP A 253 -25.71 -1.52 22.00
N ALA A 254 -26.21 -0.29 22.11
CA ALA A 254 -27.64 -0.01 22.27
C ALA A 254 -28.44 -0.15 20.96
N GLY A 255 -27.78 -0.34 19.80
CA GLY A 255 -28.44 -0.48 18.49
C GLY A 255 -29.11 0.81 18.00
N THR A 256 -28.51 1.96 18.28
CA THR A 256 -29.08 3.29 18.03
C THR A 256 -28.49 3.96 16.77
N PHE A 257 -28.47 5.30 16.74
CA PHE A 257 -27.94 6.20 15.69
C PHE A 257 -26.41 6.12 15.46
N VAL A 258 -25.71 5.23 16.17
CA VAL A 258 -24.31 4.85 15.90
C VAL A 258 -24.27 3.35 15.67
N SER A 259 -23.53 2.90 14.65
CA SER A 259 -23.29 1.47 14.43
C SER A 259 -21.79 1.17 14.31
N ARG A 260 -21.35 0.06 14.92
CA ARG A 260 -20.01 -0.50 14.69
C ARG A 260 -19.95 -1.08 13.28
N ALA A 261 -18.94 -0.72 12.51
CA ALA A 261 -18.70 -1.33 11.20
C ALA A 261 -17.81 -2.58 11.36
N ALA A 262 -16.62 -2.43 11.95
CA ALA A 262 -15.69 -3.54 12.21
C ALA A 262 -14.74 -3.23 13.38
N THR A 263 -14.24 -4.28 14.04
CA THR A 263 -13.12 -4.17 14.99
C THR A 263 -12.00 -5.15 14.65
N ASN A 264 -10.75 -4.69 14.75
CA ASN A 264 -9.60 -5.43 14.24
C ASN A 264 -8.40 -5.43 15.18
N GLN A 265 -7.57 -6.47 15.11
CA GLN A 265 -6.26 -6.57 15.78
C GLN A 265 -5.22 -7.03 14.78
N THR A 266 -4.05 -6.40 14.71
CA THR A 266 -3.01 -6.80 13.74
C THR A 266 -1.63 -6.82 14.37
N ALA A 267 -0.97 -7.96 14.32
CA ALA A 267 0.44 -8.07 14.64
C ALA A 267 1.29 -8.00 13.37
N TRP A 268 2.37 -7.21 13.39
CA TRP A 268 3.31 -7.06 12.28
C TRP A 268 4.71 -7.55 12.66
N LEU A 269 5.39 -8.20 11.72
CA LEU A 269 6.79 -8.59 11.83
C LEU A 269 7.45 -8.46 10.47
N GLY A 270 8.53 -7.67 10.35
CA GLY A 270 9.18 -7.50 9.06
C GLY A 270 10.45 -6.66 9.12
N LEU A 271 11.23 -6.73 8.05
CA LEU A 271 12.39 -5.88 7.83
C LEU A 271 12.16 -5.08 6.54
N VAL A 272 12.10 -3.77 6.68
CA VAL A 272 12.04 -2.83 5.56
C VAL A 272 13.31 -2.01 5.55
N ARG A 273 14.06 -2.05 4.45
CA ARG A 273 15.22 -1.19 4.27
C ARG A 273 14.74 0.14 3.71
N TYR A 274 14.82 1.17 4.53
CA TYR A 274 14.60 2.56 4.15
C TYR A 274 15.91 3.16 3.63
N TRP A 275 15.86 3.90 2.53
CA TRP A 275 16.94 4.78 2.11
C TRP A 275 16.39 6.13 1.67
N TYR A 276 17.20 7.17 1.89
CA TYR A 276 16.86 8.55 1.63
C TYR A 276 18.07 9.26 1.02
N PHE A 277 17.85 10.02 -0.04
CA PHE A 277 18.85 10.88 -0.64
C PHE A 277 18.24 12.22 -1.03
N GLY A 278 18.84 13.32 -0.59
CA GLY A 278 18.46 14.66 -1.02
C GLY A 278 18.36 15.66 0.12
N VAL A 279 17.99 16.88 -0.23
CA VAL A 279 17.70 17.93 0.76
C VAL A 279 16.17 17.91 0.94
N PRO A 280 15.65 17.76 2.18
CA PRO A 280 14.23 17.88 2.47
C PRO A 280 13.69 19.15 1.83
N PHE A 281 12.39 19.26 1.55
CA PHE A 281 11.75 20.38 0.85
C PHE A 281 12.29 20.74 -0.55
N LEU A 282 13.60 20.70 -0.87
CA LEU A 282 14.15 21.03 -2.20
C LEU A 282 13.90 19.90 -3.19
N ALA A 283 14.54 18.76 -2.95
CA ALA A 283 14.53 17.59 -3.81
C ALA A 283 15.00 16.40 -2.99
N SER A 284 14.11 15.43 -2.79
CA SER A 284 14.38 14.18 -2.10
C SER A 284 13.99 12.99 -2.98
N ILE A 285 14.68 11.88 -2.77
CA ILE A 285 14.36 10.56 -3.30
C ILE A 285 14.44 9.59 -2.13
N ASN A 286 13.32 8.92 -1.87
CA ASN A 286 13.15 8.00 -0.76
C ASN A 286 12.70 6.68 -1.35
N GLY A 287 13.26 5.58 -0.88
CA GLY A 287 12.83 4.26 -1.33
C GLY A 287 12.86 3.26 -0.21
N ASN A 288 11.88 2.36 -0.23
CA ASN A 288 11.80 1.26 0.70
C ASN A 288 11.68 -0.04 -0.06
N THR A 289 12.52 -0.99 0.29
CA THR A 289 12.41 -2.35 -0.21
C THR A 289 12.48 -3.29 0.97
N GLY A 290 11.56 -4.25 1.03
CA GLY A 290 11.47 -5.09 2.22
C GLY A 290 10.42 -6.16 2.14
N GLN A 291 10.33 -6.90 3.25
CA GLN A 291 9.31 -7.90 3.46
C GLN A 291 8.69 -7.74 4.83
N ILE A 292 7.39 -7.97 4.83
CA ILE A 292 6.55 -7.74 5.98
C ILE A 292 5.57 -8.90 6.07
N HIS A 293 5.36 -9.36 7.29
CA HIS A 293 4.37 -10.36 7.62
C HIS A 293 3.39 -9.74 8.60
N SER A 294 2.12 -10.06 8.42
CA SER A 294 1.09 -9.66 9.36
C SER A 294 0.11 -10.78 9.66
N ARG A 295 -0.48 -10.67 10.84
CA ARG A 295 -1.65 -11.44 11.24
C ARG A 295 -2.69 -10.45 11.71
N THR A 296 -3.80 -10.38 10.98
CA THR A 296 -4.96 -9.55 11.31
C THR A 296 -6.10 -10.45 11.78
N SER A 297 -6.77 -10.09 12.86
CA SER A 297 -8.04 -10.64 13.30
C SER A 297 -9.10 -9.56 13.16
N VAL A 298 -10.29 -9.93 12.70
CA VAL A 298 -11.41 -9.07 12.33
C VAL A 298 -12.67 -9.60 12.99
N LEU A 299 -13.49 -8.70 13.51
CA LEU A 299 -14.89 -8.96 13.82
C LEU A 299 -15.75 -7.93 13.08
N ASN A 300 -16.53 -8.39 12.10
CA ASN A 300 -17.55 -7.58 11.45
C ASN A 300 -18.83 -7.64 12.31
N HIS A 301 -19.29 -6.48 12.76
CA HIS A 301 -20.43 -6.38 13.67
C HIS A 301 -21.78 -6.40 12.95
N GLU A 302 -21.82 -6.15 11.64
CA GLU A 302 -23.05 -6.19 10.84
C GLU A 302 -23.55 -7.63 10.65
N ASN A 303 -22.63 -8.57 10.47
CA ASN A 303 -22.94 -9.97 10.17
C ASN A 303 -22.40 -10.96 11.22
N GLY A 304 -21.64 -10.49 12.21
CA GLY A 304 -21.03 -11.31 13.26
C GLY A 304 -19.87 -12.18 12.77
N ASN A 305 -19.38 -11.98 11.54
CA ASN A 305 -18.31 -12.78 10.97
C ASN A 305 -16.97 -12.44 11.64
N ARG A 306 -16.21 -13.48 11.99
CA ARG A 306 -14.85 -13.36 12.52
C ARG A 306 -13.85 -13.82 11.49
N SER A 307 -12.97 -12.94 11.04
CA SER A 307 -11.95 -13.28 10.04
C SER A 307 -10.54 -13.18 10.61
N THR A 308 -9.68 -14.15 10.36
CA THR A 308 -8.25 -14.09 10.65
C THR A 308 -7.50 -14.15 9.33
N ILE A 309 -6.75 -13.10 9.01
CA ILE A 309 -5.99 -12.93 7.77
C ILE A 309 -4.51 -12.91 8.10
N TYR A 310 -3.77 -13.88 7.60
CA TYR A 310 -2.32 -13.85 7.55
C TYR A 310 -1.92 -13.24 6.22
N SER A 311 -0.93 -12.35 6.20
CA SER A 311 -0.41 -11.75 4.96
C SER A 311 1.11 -11.73 4.93
N GLY A 312 1.67 -11.96 3.75
CA GLY A 312 3.08 -11.77 3.44
C GLY A 312 3.20 -10.81 2.29
N LEU A 313 3.84 -9.67 2.57
CA LEU A 313 3.96 -8.54 1.67
C LEU A 313 5.43 -8.38 1.28
N TYR A 314 5.68 -8.36 -0.02
CA TYR A 314 6.90 -7.79 -0.59
C TYR A 314 6.59 -6.36 -0.99
N VAL A 315 7.39 -5.43 -0.47
CA VAL A 315 7.29 -4.01 -0.80
C VAL A 315 8.53 -3.54 -1.55
N ASP A 316 8.31 -2.78 -2.60
CA ASP A 316 9.34 -2.04 -3.31
C ASP A 316 8.73 -0.73 -3.80
N HIS A 317 9.07 0.37 -3.12
CA HIS A 317 8.58 1.69 -3.44
C HIS A 317 9.70 2.68 -3.64
N LEU A 318 9.41 3.68 -4.46
CA LEU A 318 10.25 4.83 -4.71
C LEU A 318 9.37 6.07 -4.75
N ARG A 319 9.71 7.11 -3.98
CA ARG A 319 9.05 8.41 -3.98
C ARG A 319 10.07 9.51 -4.17
N THR A 320 9.72 10.52 -4.96
CA THR A 320 10.49 11.75 -5.08
C THR A 320 9.69 12.91 -4.51
N GLY A 321 10.27 13.74 -3.64
CA GLY A 321 9.58 14.86 -2.98
C GLY A 321 10.34 16.18 -3.08
N GLY A 322 9.70 17.27 -2.64
CA GLY A 322 10.25 18.63 -2.64
C GLY A 322 9.91 19.51 -3.86
N TRP A 323 10.01 20.82 -3.72
CA TRP A 323 9.51 21.82 -4.68
C TRP A 323 10.20 21.78 -6.06
N LEU A 324 11.47 21.36 -6.13
CA LEU A 324 12.19 21.14 -7.40
C LEU A 324 11.93 19.76 -7.99
N SER A 325 11.32 18.87 -7.21
CA SER A 325 11.04 17.51 -7.64
C SER A 325 9.81 17.45 -8.53
N LYS A 326 9.66 16.30 -9.19
CA LYS A 326 8.55 16.02 -10.10
C LYS A 326 7.36 15.36 -9.40
N HIS A 327 7.37 15.31 -8.06
CA HIS A 327 6.48 14.54 -7.18
C HIS A 327 5.97 13.29 -7.87
N ALA A 328 6.85 12.30 -7.97
CA ALA A 328 6.56 11.03 -8.62
C ALA A 328 6.70 9.92 -7.60
N MET A 329 5.87 8.89 -7.76
CA MET A 329 5.92 7.70 -6.95
C MET A 329 5.81 6.47 -7.85
N SER A 330 6.51 5.41 -7.48
CA SER A 330 6.45 4.11 -8.14
C SER A 330 6.37 3.04 -7.07
N ILE A 331 5.51 2.06 -7.30
CA ILE A 331 5.25 0.95 -6.40
C ILE A 331 5.29 -0.34 -7.19
N ASN A 332 5.87 -1.36 -6.58
CA ASN A 332 6.00 -2.70 -7.10
C ASN A 332 5.88 -3.68 -5.94
N ASN A 333 4.65 -4.00 -5.58
CA ASN A 333 4.35 -4.80 -4.42
C ASN A 333 3.75 -6.15 -4.83
N PHE A 334 3.93 -7.13 -3.95
CA PHE A 334 3.16 -8.36 -4.00
C PHE A 334 2.64 -8.68 -2.62
N ILE A 335 1.38 -9.06 -2.53
CA ILE A 335 0.78 -9.55 -1.30
C ILE A 335 0.23 -10.97 -1.51
N GLY A 336 0.60 -11.87 -0.60
CA GLY A 336 0.02 -13.19 -0.48
C GLY A 336 -0.72 -13.29 0.85
N SER A 337 -1.99 -13.66 0.82
CA SER A 337 -2.84 -13.71 2.01
C SER A 337 -3.49 -15.08 2.18
N ARG A 338 -3.68 -15.49 3.44
CA ARG A 338 -4.44 -16.66 3.87
C ARG A 338 -5.48 -16.19 4.86
N TYR A 339 -6.76 -16.42 4.59
CA TYR A 339 -7.85 -16.00 5.46
C TYR A 339 -8.64 -17.20 5.99
N ILE A 340 -9.11 -17.08 7.23
CA ILE A 340 -10.07 -17.98 7.85
C ILE A 340 -11.20 -17.11 8.33
N GLU A 341 -12.39 -17.31 7.82
CA GLU A 341 -13.60 -16.62 8.23
C GLU A 341 -14.53 -17.61 8.92
N LYS A 342 -15.08 -17.19 10.05
CA LYS A 342 -16.04 -17.94 10.84
C LYS A 342 -17.32 -17.13 10.91
N GLY A 343 -18.36 -17.63 10.26
CA GLY A 343 -19.70 -17.03 10.29
C GLY A 343 -20.39 -17.15 11.65
N PRO A 344 -21.50 -16.44 11.86
CA PRO A 344 -22.23 -16.42 13.13
C PRO A 344 -22.80 -17.80 13.50
N ASN A 345 -23.13 -18.62 12.51
CA ASN A 345 -23.59 -20.01 12.67
C ASN A 345 -22.46 -21.01 12.93
N GLY A 346 -21.21 -20.55 13.03
CA GLY A 346 -20.04 -21.40 13.19
C GLY A 346 -19.52 -22.02 11.89
N GLN A 347 -20.10 -21.70 10.73
CA GLN A 347 -19.57 -22.10 9.43
C GLN A 347 -18.18 -21.48 9.23
N ILE A 348 -17.20 -22.31 8.86
CA ILE A 348 -15.84 -21.86 8.60
C ILE A 348 -15.62 -21.87 7.09
N SER A 349 -15.34 -20.70 6.51
CA SER A 349 -14.77 -20.54 5.18
C SER A 349 -13.29 -20.21 5.34
N SER A 350 -12.46 -20.69 4.41
CA SER A 350 -11.05 -20.35 4.45
C SER A 350 -10.47 -20.45 3.07
N GLY A 351 -9.56 -19.53 2.73
CA GLY A 351 -8.84 -19.61 1.47
C GLY A 351 -7.55 -18.81 1.48
N TYR A 352 -6.93 -18.71 0.31
CA TYR A 352 -5.76 -17.87 0.07
C TYR A 352 -5.81 -17.25 -1.30
N LEU A 353 -5.14 -16.11 -1.44
CA LEU A 353 -5.02 -15.38 -2.70
C LEU A 353 -3.70 -14.62 -2.74
N GLY A 354 -3.23 -14.36 -3.95
CA GLY A 354 -2.11 -13.49 -4.22
C GLY A 354 -2.52 -12.29 -5.04
N GLN A 355 -1.83 -11.18 -4.89
CA GLN A 355 -2.01 -10.00 -5.71
C GLN A 355 -0.66 -9.35 -5.99
N TYR A 356 -0.37 -9.15 -7.26
CA TYR A 356 0.72 -8.30 -7.71
C TYR A 356 0.18 -6.92 -8.04
N LEU A 357 0.84 -5.87 -7.55
CA LEU A 357 0.50 -4.48 -7.78
C LEU A 357 1.73 -3.74 -8.29
N TRP A 358 1.62 -3.17 -9.48
CA TRP A 358 2.52 -2.14 -9.96
C TRP A 358 1.74 -0.83 -10.08
N ALA A 359 2.27 0.26 -9.57
CA ALA A 359 1.66 1.56 -9.72
C ALA A 359 2.71 2.64 -9.97
N TRP A 360 2.33 3.66 -10.70
CA TRP A 360 3.14 4.84 -10.94
C TRP A 360 2.25 6.08 -10.95
N GLU A 361 2.71 7.15 -10.33
CA GLU A 361 2.06 8.45 -10.40
C GLU A 361 3.07 9.58 -10.56
N SER A 362 2.62 10.69 -11.16
CA SER A 362 3.41 11.92 -11.24
C SER A 362 2.51 13.15 -11.34
N SER A 363 2.85 14.19 -10.59
CA SER A 363 2.17 15.50 -10.69
C SER A 363 2.43 16.25 -12.01
N LYS A 364 3.49 15.87 -12.74
CA LYS A 364 3.91 16.52 -13.99
C LYS A 364 3.98 15.50 -15.13
N GLY A 365 2.87 14.86 -15.42
CA GLY A 365 2.70 13.87 -16.46
C GLY A 365 2.84 14.40 -17.89
N SER A 366 3.29 13.53 -18.79
CA SER A 366 3.41 13.79 -20.21
C SER A 366 3.35 12.50 -21.01
N TYR A 367 3.02 12.58 -22.30
CA TYR A 367 3.05 11.45 -23.24
C TYR A 367 4.33 10.61 -23.12
N ARG A 368 5.50 11.26 -23.15
CA ARG A 368 6.81 10.58 -23.02
C ARG A 368 6.97 9.81 -21.71
N LYS A 369 6.43 10.33 -20.60
CA LYS A 369 6.47 9.64 -19.31
C LYS A 369 5.55 8.43 -19.30
N ILE A 370 4.34 8.55 -19.85
CA ILE A 370 3.43 7.41 -20.00
C ILE A 370 4.12 6.31 -20.79
N HIS A 371 4.65 6.61 -21.98
CA HIS A 371 5.37 5.62 -22.78
C HIS A 371 6.57 5.01 -22.06
N LYS A 372 7.38 5.82 -21.36
CA LYS A 372 8.51 5.31 -20.57
C LYS A 372 8.04 4.30 -19.51
N HIS A 373 6.99 4.62 -18.78
CA HIS A 373 6.53 3.79 -17.66
C HIS A 373 5.69 2.59 -18.11
N LEU A 374 4.94 2.71 -19.23
CA LEU A 374 4.35 1.56 -19.92
C LEU A 374 5.43 0.61 -20.44
N ALA A 375 6.46 1.13 -21.10
CA ALA A 375 7.58 0.32 -21.56
C ALA A 375 8.29 -0.37 -20.39
N ALA A 376 8.47 0.30 -19.25
CA ALA A 376 9.02 -0.30 -18.05
C ALA A 376 8.12 -1.41 -17.47
N LEU A 377 6.79 -1.21 -17.44
CA LEU A 377 5.84 -2.24 -17.01
C LEU A 377 5.84 -3.44 -17.97
N VAL A 378 5.87 -3.20 -19.27
CA VAL A 378 5.99 -4.22 -20.31
C VAL A 378 7.31 -5.00 -20.17
N ALA A 379 8.43 -4.30 -19.98
CA ALA A 379 9.74 -4.89 -19.72
C ALA A 379 9.77 -5.75 -18.45
N LYS A 380 8.85 -5.51 -17.52
CA LYS A 380 8.72 -6.23 -16.25
C LYS A 380 7.75 -7.41 -16.30
N THR A 381 6.70 -7.34 -17.12
CA THR A 381 5.59 -8.32 -17.12
C THR A 381 5.52 -9.14 -18.42
N GLY A 382 5.99 -8.57 -19.53
CA GLY A 382 5.85 -9.14 -20.87
C GLY A 382 4.46 -8.93 -21.51
N LEU A 383 3.59 -8.11 -20.92
CA LEU A 383 2.19 -7.95 -21.33
C LEU A 383 1.99 -6.90 -22.43
N GLU A 384 2.68 -7.06 -23.56
CA GLU A 384 2.66 -6.10 -24.68
C GLU A 384 1.25 -5.87 -25.24
N SER A 385 0.47 -6.93 -25.45
CA SER A 385 -0.88 -6.84 -26.01
C SER A 385 -1.87 -6.11 -25.10
N LEU A 386 -1.83 -6.38 -23.79
CA LEU A 386 -2.68 -5.70 -22.80
C LEU A 386 -2.33 -4.21 -22.72
N LEU A 387 -1.04 -3.90 -22.68
CA LEU A 387 -0.51 -2.57 -22.41
C LEU A 387 -0.32 -1.72 -23.68
N SER A 388 -0.66 -2.25 -24.86
CA SER A 388 -0.73 -1.48 -26.10
C SER A 388 -1.92 -0.54 -26.05
N ILE A 389 -1.65 0.75 -25.88
CA ILE A 389 -2.66 1.79 -25.68
C ILE A 389 -2.32 2.95 -26.60
N ASN A 390 -3.31 3.44 -27.34
CA ASN A 390 -3.16 4.66 -28.11
C ASN A 390 -3.26 5.85 -27.16
N ILE A 391 -2.16 6.58 -27.01
CA ILE A 391 -2.09 7.74 -26.13
C ILE A 391 -1.93 8.97 -27.02
N PRO A 392 -2.77 10.00 -26.83
CA PRO A 392 -2.65 11.23 -27.60
C PRO A 392 -1.31 11.94 -27.28
N GLU A 393 -0.64 12.44 -28.32
CA GLU A 393 0.68 13.07 -28.22
C GLU A 393 0.60 14.47 -27.61
N GLU A 394 0.47 14.53 -26.28
CA GLU A 394 0.42 15.78 -25.52
C GLU A 394 1.55 15.85 -24.49
N ASN A 395 2.22 17.00 -24.44
CA ASN A 395 3.41 17.21 -23.62
C ASN A 395 3.07 17.62 -22.18
N LYS A 396 1.86 18.12 -21.93
CA LYS A 396 1.41 18.57 -20.60
C LYS A 396 0.07 17.92 -20.26
N LEU A 397 0.12 16.77 -19.59
CA LEU A 397 -1.08 16.04 -19.17
C LEU A 397 -1.50 16.33 -17.73
N GLY A 398 -0.69 17.09 -16.97
CA GLY A 398 -0.96 17.39 -15.57
C GLY A 398 -0.67 16.19 -14.68
N TYR A 399 -1.46 15.98 -13.62
CA TYR A 399 -1.36 14.76 -12.82
C TYR A 399 -1.66 13.52 -13.68
N LEU A 400 -0.93 12.43 -13.44
CA LEU A 400 -1.15 11.12 -14.05
C LEU A 400 -0.97 10.02 -13.02
N ASN A 401 -1.81 8.99 -13.11
CA ASN A 401 -1.63 7.72 -12.41
C ASN A 401 -1.79 6.54 -13.37
N MET A 402 -1.01 5.49 -13.14
CA MET A 402 -1.11 4.20 -13.82
C MET A 402 -1.03 3.09 -12.79
N GLN A 403 -1.88 2.09 -12.92
CA GLN A 403 -1.92 0.95 -12.02
C GLN A 403 -2.14 -0.33 -12.82
N PHE A 404 -1.30 -1.32 -12.56
CA PHE A 404 -1.44 -2.68 -13.04
C PHE A 404 -1.58 -3.62 -11.85
N GLN A 405 -2.57 -4.50 -11.92
CA GLN A 405 -2.89 -5.47 -10.89
C GLN A 405 -3.05 -6.84 -11.53
N ALA A 406 -2.46 -7.87 -10.93
CA ALA A 406 -2.71 -9.26 -11.28
C ALA A 406 -3.14 -10.03 -10.03
N ASN A 407 -4.34 -10.58 -10.07
CA ASN A 407 -4.95 -11.35 -8.99
C ASN A 407 -4.70 -12.84 -9.25
N LEU A 408 -4.21 -13.54 -8.23
CA LEU A 408 -4.00 -14.98 -8.21
C LEU A 408 -5.01 -15.60 -7.22
N PRO A 409 -6.19 -16.01 -7.70
CA PRO A 409 -7.17 -16.74 -6.90
C PRO A 409 -6.61 -18.04 -6.33
N GLN A 410 -7.31 -18.62 -5.37
CA GLN A 410 -6.89 -19.85 -4.69
C GLN A 410 -6.57 -20.98 -5.68
N GLU A 411 -7.42 -21.18 -6.68
CA GLU A 411 -7.29 -22.24 -7.70
C GLU A 411 -6.00 -22.08 -8.50
N THR A 412 -5.61 -20.84 -8.78
CA THR A 412 -4.37 -20.51 -9.49
C THR A 412 -3.15 -20.76 -8.62
N VAL A 413 -3.23 -20.42 -7.34
CA VAL A 413 -2.16 -20.71 -6.37
C VAL A 413 -2.03 -22.22 -6.14
N ASP A 414 -3.14 -22.94 -6.10
CA ASP A 414 -3.17 -24.41 -6.01
C ASP A 414 -2.50 -25.07 -7.22
N LEU A 415 -2.85 -24.64 -8.44
CA LEU A 415 -2.20 -25.15 -9.64
C LEU A 415 -0.69 -24.91 -9.63
N LEU A 416 -0.24 -23.73 -9.18
CA LEU A 416 1.18 -23.41 -9.06
C LEU A 416 1.88 -24.30 -8.02
N MET A 417 1.25 -24.53 -6.86
CA MET A 417 1.78 -25.43 -5.83
C MET A 417 1.81 -26.89 -6.30
N GLU A 418 0.75 -27.36 -6.96
CA GLU A 418 0.67 -28.70 -7.53
C GLU A 418 1.79 -28.90 -8.55
N TRP A 419 1.93 -27.95 -9.49
CA TRP A 419 3.02 -27.95 -10.46
C TRP A 419 4.37 -27.99 -9.74
N ALA A 420 4.55 -27.23 -8.66
CA ALA A 420 5.79 -27.27 -7.89
C ALA A 420 6.08 -28.62 -7.23
N THR A 421 5.06 -29.29 -6.71
CA THR A 421 5.20 -30.57 -5.99
C THR A 421 5.24 -31.79 -6.90
N GLY A 422 4.57 -31.75 -8.05
CA GLY A 422 4.42 -32.87 -8.97
C GLY A 422 5.67 -33.17 -9.80
N PHE A 423 6.58 -32.19 -9.94
CA PHE A 423 7.84 -32.39 -10.65
C PHE A 423 9.03 -32.61 -9.70
N GLN A 424 9.84 -33.62 -10.01
CA GLN A 424 11.21 -33.77 -9.48
C GLN A 424 12.08 -32.57 -9.94
N GLU A 425 13.38 -32.54 -9.61
CA GLU A 425 14.28 -31.42 -9.99
C GLU A 425 14.18 -31.02 -11.47
N THR A 426 13.83 -31.97 -12.34
CA THR A 426 13.58 -31.80 -13.78
C THR A 426 12.49 -30.78 -14.15
N GLY A 427 11.50 -30.52 -13.29
CA GLY A 427 10.47 -29.51 -13.58
C GLY A 427 11.02 -28.10 -13.64
N ALA A 428 11.89 -27.75 -12.67
CA ALA A 428 12.56 -26.45 -12.67
C ALA A 428 13.44 -26.28 -13.93
N ASP A 429 14.05 -27.37 -14.40
CA ASP A 429 14.84 -27.35 -15.64
C ASP A 429 13.97 -27.13 -16.89
N LEU A 430 12.76 -27.72 -16.95
CA LEU A 430 11.82 -27.47 -18.05
C LEU A 430 11.35 -26.00 -18.08
N LEU A 431 11.04 -25.41 -16.92
CA LEU A 431 10.73 -23.98 -16.83
C LEU A 431 11.92 -23.11 -17.24
N MET A 432 13.11 -23.49 -16.80
CA MET A 432 14.34 -22.80 -17.20
C MET A 432 14.58 -22.88 -18.70
N GLN A 433 14.28 -24.01 -19.35
CA GLN A 433 14.36 -24.15 -20.80
C GLN A 433 13.35 -23.25 -21.52
N SER A 434 12.09 -23.20 -21.05
CA SER A 434 11.09 -22.27 -21.60
C SER A 434 11.54 -20.81 -21.46
N SER A 435 12.02 -20.44 -20.26
CA SER A 435 12.58 -19.11 -19.97
C SER A 435 13.74 -18.76 -20.90
N GLN A 436 14.68 -19.69 -21.06
CA GLN A 436 15.87 -19.48 -21.86
C GLN A 436 15.49 -19.31 -23.33
N LYS A 437 14.55 -20.10 -23.85
CA LYS A 437 13.99 -19.91 -25.18
C LYS A 437 13.32 -18.54 -25.32
N GLY A 438 12.58 -18.08 -24.32
CA GLY A 438 11.99 -16.74 -24.29
C GLY A 438 13.04 -15.63 -24.33
N ILE A 439 14.11 -15.77 -23.55
CA ILE A 439 15.26 -14.84 -23.54
C ILE A 439 15.98 -14.86 -24.90
N GLU A 440 16.25 -16.04 -25.43
CA GLU A 440 16.90 -16.21 -26.74
C GLU A 440 16.06 -15.61 -27.87
N THR A 441 14.75 -15.82 -27.84
CA THR A 441 13.82 -15.24 -28.81
C THR A 441 13.82 -13.72 -28.72
N TYR A 442 13.76 -13.16 -27.52
CA TYR A 442 13.81 -11.70 -27.31
C TYR A 442 15.10 -11.09 -27.86
N PHE A 443 16.25 -11.70 -27.60
CA PHE A 443 17.56 -11.22 -28.05
C PHE A 443 17.98 -11.76 -29.44
N SER A 444 17.11 -12.46 -30.18
CA SER A 444 17.47 -13.21 -31.40
C SER A 444 18.02 -12.34 -32.54
N ALA A 445 17.70 -11.05 -32.55
CA ALA A 445 18.21 -10.07 -33.52
C ALA A 445 19.38 -9.21 -33.00
N GLY A 446 19.95 -9.53 -31.83
CA GLY A 446 20.90 -8.63 -31.14
C GLY A 446 20.25 -7.29 -30.80
N GLN A 447 18.94 -7.30 -30.54
CA GLN A 447 18.16 -6.11 -30.24
C GLN A 447 17.61 -6.19 -28.82
N ASP A 448 17.53 -5.04 -28.17
CA ASP A 448 16.83 -4.84 -26.92
C ASP A 448 15.62 -3.94 -27.18
N SER A 449 14.62 -4.49 -27.86
CA SER A 449 13.48 -3.73 -28.40
C SER A 449 12.68 -2.97 -27.33
N LEU A 450 12.76 -3.40 -26.07
CA LEU A 450 12.05 -2.82 -24.94
C LEU A 450 12.99 -2.12 -23.94
N GLY A 451 14.28 -2.02 -24.22
CA GLY A 451 15.24 -1.34 -23.34
C GLY A 451 15.39 -2.01 -21.96
N ILE A 452 15.34 -3.35 -21.91
CA ILE A 452 15.50 -4.15 -20.68
C ILE A 452 16.95 -4.07 -20.18
N CYS A 453 17.90 -3.94 -21.09
CA CYS A 453 19.29 -3.70 -20.77
C CYS A 453 19.45 -2.24 -20.32
N GLU A 454 20.11 -2.05 -19.17
CA GLU A 454 20.48 -0.70 -18.74
C GLU A 454 21.29 -0.01 -19.84
N ALA A 455 21.05 1.28 -20.08
CA ALA A 455 21.75 2.04 -21.11
C ALA A 455 23.28 2.08 -20.93
N SER A 456 23.78 1.75 -19.73
CA SER A 456 25.20 1.58 -19.39
C SER A 456 25.82 0.29 -19.93
N VAL A 457 25.01 -0.72 -20.24
CA VAL A 457 25.47 -2.02 -20.73
C VAL A 457 25.65 -1.94 -22.24
N GLN A 458 26.90 -1.79 -22.68
CA GLN A 458 27.25 -1.71 -24.10
C GLN A 458 27.17 -3.07 -24.80
N ASP A 459 27.26 -4.18 -24.05
CA ASP A 459 27.24 -5.54 -24.58
C ASP A 459 25.90 -6.25 -24.31
N ILE A 460 25.10 -6.42 -25.37
CA ILE A 460 23.82 -7.15 -25.34
C ILE A 460 24.04 -8.61 -24.94
N GLY A 461 25.17 -9.21 -25.29
CA GLY A 461 25.53 -10.56 -24.86
C GLY A 461 25.70 -10.66 -23.34
N GLU A 462 26.36 -9.69 -22.73
CA GLU A 462 26.48 -9.61 -21.26
C GLU A 462 25.12 -9.42 -20.59
N CYS A 463 24.29 -8.52 -21.11
CA CYS A 463 22.93 -8.31 -20.63
C CYS A 463 22.09 -9.60 -20.72
N LYS A 464 22.12 -10.28 -21.88
CA LYS A 464 21.45 -11.58 -22.08
C LYS A 464 21.93 -12.60 -21.05
N ALA A 465 23.24 -12.74 -20.85
CA ALA A 465 23.81 -13.67 -19.88
C ALA A 465 23.38 -13.33 -18.44
N ARG A 466 23.29 -12.04 -18.09
CA ARG A 466 22.75 -11.57 -16.80
C ARG A 466 21.28 -11.97 -16.64
N MET A 467 20.45 -11.71 -17.66
CA MET A 467 19.02 -12.08 -17.64
C MET A 467 18.82 -13.58 -17.48
N VAL A 468 19.63 -14.42 -18.15
CA VAL A 468 19.59 -15.88 -17.96
C VAL A 468 19.91 -16.26 -16.52
N ARG A 469 20.98 -15.70 -15.93
CA ARG A 469 21.38 -16.00 -14.55
C ARG A 469 20.32 -15.57 -13.54
N GLU A 470 19.79 -14.37 -13.68
CA GLU A 470 18.76 -13.82 -12.78
C GLU A 470 17.47 -14.61 -12.88
N THR A 471 16.99 -14.88 -14.08
CA THR A 471 15.77 -15.67 -14.32
C THR A 471 15.92 -17.08 -13.75
N ARG A 472 17.07 -17.73 -13.99
CA ARG A 472 17.37 -19.06 -13.43
C ARG A 472 17.33 -19.03 -11.89
N ARG A 473 17.98 -18.06 -11.27
CA ARG A 473 18.02 -17.91 -9.81
C ARG A 473 16.63 -17.66 -9.24
N ALA A 474 15.88 -16.75 -9.84
CA ALA A 474 14.52 -16.40 -9.42
C ALA A 474 13.57 -17.59 -9.57
N THR A 475 13.60 -18.29 -10.70
CA THR A 475 12.77 -19.48 -10.96
C THR A 475 13.02 -20.59 -9.94
N ARG A 476 14.29 -20.91 -9.64
CA ARG A 476 14.61 -21.90 -8.60
C ARG A 476 14.07 -21.51 -7.23
N LYS A 477 14.26 -20.25 -6.83
CA LYS A 477 13.74 -19.74 -5.55
C LYS A 477 12.22 -19.75 -5.51
N LEU A 478 11.58 -19.36 -6.61
CA LEU A 478 10.14 -19.40 -6.78
C LEU A 478 9.61 -20.81 -6.56
N MET A 479 10.25 -21.81 -7.15
CA MET A 479 9.87 -23.21 -6.96
C MET A 479 10.03 -23.69 -5.53
N LEU A 480 11.11 -23.30 -4.86
CA LEU A 480 11.31 -23.59 -3.44
C LEU A 480 10.21 -22.95 -2.59
N GLN A 481 9.79 -21.72 -2.89
CA GLN A 481 8.70 -21.07 -2.16
C GLN A 481 7.36 -21.79 -2.38
N LEU A 482 7.03 -22.17 -3.62
CA LEU A 482 5.79 -22.91 -3.91
C LEU A 482 5.76 -24.28 -3.21
N LYS A 483 6.87 -25.01 -3.20
CA LYS A 483 6.99 -26.27 -2.44
C LYS A 483 6.78 -26.05 -0.95
N ALA A 484 7.40 -25.02 -0.38
CA ALA A 484 7.24 -24.68 1.03
C ALA A 484 5.81 -24.24 1.37
N MET A 485 5.16 -23.47 0.49
CA MET A 485 3.74 -23.13 0.59
C MET A 485 2.88 -24.40 0.61
N ALA A 486 3.12 -25.36 -0.29
CA ALA A 486 2.35 -26.60 -0.35
C ALA A 486 2.42 -27.41 0.97
N VAL A 487 3.60 -27.42 1.62
CA VAL A 487 3.82 -28.09 2.92
C VAL A 487 3.13 -27.34 4.08
N THR A 488 3.10 -26.02 4.03
CA THR A 488 2.66 -25.17 5.15
C THR A 488 1.21 -24.71 5.06
N LYS A 489 0.55 -24.85 3.89
CA LYS A 489 -0.79 -24.28 3.63
C LYS A 489 -1.89 -24.68 4.61
N ASN A 490 -1.76 -25.84 5.24
CA ASN A 490 -2.72 -26.39 6.19
C ASN A 490 -2.19 -26.50 7.64
N THR A 491 -0.90 -26.23 7.88
CA THR A 491 -0.22 -26.52 9.15
C THR A 491 0.39 -25.29 9.80
N ASP A 492 0.90 -24.34 9.00
CA ASP A 492 1.59 -23.14 9.49
C ASP A 492 1.29 -21.95 8.56
N PHE A 493 0.21 -21.22 8.87
CA PHE A 493 -0.22 -20.07 8.07
C PHE A 493 0.79 -18.91 8.05
N PRO A 494 1.42 -18.53 9.20
CA PRO A 494 2.53 -17.57 9.17
C PRO A 494 3.67 -17.96 8.22
N ALA A 495 4.11 -19.22 8.23
CA ALA A 495 5.13 -19.68 7.30
C ALA A 495 4.63 -19.66 5.85
N PHE A 496 3.40 -20.13 5.60
CA PHE A 496 2.78 -20.10 4.28
C PHE A 496 2.81 -18.71 3.66
N VAL A 497 2.30 -17.69 4.37
CA VAL A 497 2.23 -16.33 3.83
C VAL A 497 3.61 -15.70 3.67
N ARG A 498 4.58 -16.05 4.53
CA ARG A 498 5.97 -15.63 4.34
C ARG A 498 6.55 -16.19 3.04
N HIS A 499 6.36 -17.48 2.78
CA HIS A 499 6.77 -18.08 1.52
C HIS A 499 6.02 -17.46 0.33
N PHE A 500 4.76 -17.07 0.52
CA PHE A 500 3.97 -16.42 -0.52
C PHE A 500 4.49 -15.00 -0.86
N GLY A 501 4.86 -14.20 0.13
CA GLY A 501 5.51 -12.91 -0.08
C GLY A 501 6.86 -13.05 -0.80
N GLU A 502 7.66 -14.05 -0.43
CA GLU A 502 8.91 -14.39 -1.14
C GLU A 502 8.65 -14.86 -2.58
N PHE A 503 7.61 -15.67 -2.81
CA PHE A 503 7.17 -16.07 -4.16
C PHE A 503 6.91 -14.83 -5.02
N GLY A 504 6.15 -13.87 -4.50
CA GLY A 504 5.85 -12.61 -5.16
C GLY A 504 7.07 -11.82 -5.59
N LYS A 505 8.06 -11.70 -4.69
CA LYS A 505 9.35 -11.07 -4.98
C LYS A 505 10.10 -11.75 -6.12
N GLN A 506 10.13 -13.09 -6.15
CA GLN A 506 10.80 -13.83 -7.23
C GLN A 506 10.04 -13.71 -8.55
N MET A 507 8.71 -13.79 -8.52
CA MET A 507 7.85 -13.57 -9.70
C MET A 507 8.09 -12.18 -10.31
N ALA A 508 8.23 -11.17 -9.45
CA ALA A 508 8.42 -9.78 -9.85
C ALA A 508 9.85 -9.43 -10.32
N THR A 509 10.78 -10.40 -10.40
CA THR A 509 12.19 -10.14 -10.70
C THR A 509 12.42 -9.60 -12.11
N ASN A 510 11.82 -10.21 -13.14
CA ASN A 510 11.89 -9.73 -14.52
C ASN A 510 10.73 -10.32 -15.37
N ARG A 511 10.59 -9.87 -16.63
CA ARG A 511 9.51 -10.35 -17.52
C ARG A 511 9.50 -11.86 -17.72
N PHE A 512 10.66 -12.50 -17.77
CA PHE A 512 10.74 -13.92 -18.08
C PHE A 512 10.23 -14.74 -16.90
N THR A 513 10.53 -14.33 -15.65
CA THR A 513 9.92 -14.95 -14.47
C THR A 513 8.41 -14.69 -14.40
N PHE A 514 7.98 -13.47 -14.70
CA PHE A 514 6.55 -13.12 -14.66
C PHE A 514 5.75 -13.89 -15.73
N SER A 515 6.23 -13.90 -16.98
CA SER A 515 5.57 -14.57 -18.11
C SER A 515 5.50 -16.09 -17.91
N GLN A 516 6.48 -16.72 -17.25
CA GLN A 516 6.38 -18.13 -16.87
C GLN A 516 5.21 -18.40 -15.94
N ILE A 517 4.97 -17.55 -14.94
CA ILE A 517 3.82 -17.72 -14.05
C ILE A 517 2.52 -17.57 -14.83
N LEU A 518 2.44 -16.62 -15.76
CA LEU A 518 1.28 -16.49 -16.65
C LEU A 518 1.08 -17.70 -17.58
N GLU A 519 2.16 -18.36 -17.98
CA GLU A 519 2.14 -19.59 -18.79
C GLU A 519 1.64 -20.79 -17.97
N LEU A 520 2.19 -20.99 -16.78
CA LEU A 520 1.77 -22.06 -15.86
C LEU A 520 0.30 -21.94 -15.43
N THR A 521 -0.21 -20.71 -15.39
CA THR A 521 -1.58 -20.41 -14.97
C THR A 521 -2.56 -20.31 -16.14
N GLN A 522 -2.17 -20.69 -17.36
CA GLN A 522 -3.05 -20.65 -18.53
C GLN A 522 -4.36 -21.41 -18.35
N LYS A 523 -4.36 -22.48 -17.53
CA LYS A 523 -5.54 -23.31 -17.26
C LYS A 523 -6.31 -22.92 -15.99
N ALA A 524 -5.96 -21.82 -15.35
CA ALA A 524 -6.52 -21.39 -14.08
C ALA A 524 -7.11 -19.98 -14.17
N PRO A 525 -8.08 -19.63 -13.30
CA PRO A 525 -8.70 -18.32 -13.32
C PRO A 525 -7.67 -17.23 -12.98
N LEU A 526 -7.54 -16.24 -13.84
CA LEU A 526 -6.61 -15.13 -13.66
C LEU A 526 -7.31 -13.84 -14.05
N GLU A 527 -7.26 -12.84 -13.16
CA GLU A 527 -7.72 -11.50 -13.46
C GLU A 527 -6.54 -10.53 -13.45
N MET A 528 -6.36 -9.82 -14.56
CA MET A 528 -5.40 -8.73 -14.65
C MET A 528 -6.12 -7.45 -15.02
N THR A 529 -5.92 -6.40 -14.23
CA THR A 529 -6.50 -5.08 -14.48
C THR A 529 -5.37 -4.09 -14.71
N PHE A 530 -5.40 -3.39 -15.84
CA PHE A 530 -4.62 -2.19 -16.07
C PHE A 530 -5.56 -0.98 -16.02
N SER A 531 -5.20 0.05 -15.29
CA SER A 531 -5.92 1.32 -15.26
C SER A 531 -4.95 2.50 -15.38
N MET A 532 -5.42 3.55 -16.01
CA MET A 532 -4.71 4.82 -16.12
C MET A 532 -5.70 5.97 -16.05
N GLY A 533 -5.31 7.05 -15.40
CA GLY A 533 -6.09 8.27 -15.33
C GLY A 533 -5.20 9.47 -15.08
N GLY A 534 -5.82 10.65 -15.00
CA GLY A 534 -5.08 11.87 -14.74
C GLY A 534 -5.95 13.12 -14.79
N GLU A 535 -5.29 14.27 -14.85
CA GLU A 535 -5.96 15.56 -14.87
C GLU A 535 -6.65 15.82 -16.20
N ARG A 536 -5.94 15.61 -17.32
CA ARG A 536 -6.44 15.91 -18.68
C ARG A 536 -6.88 14.68 -19.47
N ILE A 537 -6.68 13.48 -18.93
CA ILE A 537 -7.02 12.23 -19.62
C ILE A 537 -8.21 11.57 -18.92
N SER A 538 -9.13 10.98 -19.68
CA SER A 538 -10.17 10.11 -19.14
C SER A 538 -9.56 8.87 -18.47
N ILE A 539 -10.34 8.23 -17.59
CA ILE A 539 -9.99 6.93 -17.03
C ILE A 539 -10.03 5.90 -18.15
N LEU A 540 -8.95 5.15 -18.31
CA LEU A 540 -8.86 3.96 -19.13
C LEU A 540 -8.78 2.76 -18.20
N ARG A 541 -9.63 1.75 -18.40
CA ARG A 541 -9.55 0.49 -17.66
C ARG A 541 -9.61 -0.70 -18.62
N LYS A 542 -8.56 -1.50 -18.61
CA LYS A 542 -8.50 -2.77 -19.34
C LYS A 542 -8.50 -3.93 -18.35
N VAL A 543 -9.41 -4.88 -18.55
CA VAL A 543 -9.50 -6.09 -17.72
C VAL A 543 -9.30 -7.30 -18.62
N ILE A 544 -8.38 -8.19 -18.25
CA ILE A 544 -8.26 -9.53 -18.80
C ILE A 544 -8.73 -10.50 -17.73
N THR A 545 -9.81 -11.20 -18.02
CA THR A 545 -10.29 -12.31 -17.20
C THR A 545 -10.13 -13.59 -17.99
N ARG A 546 -9.38 -14.55 -17.43
CA ARG A 546 -9.41 -15.94 -17.89
C ARG A 546 -10.38 -16.69 -16.99
N SER A 547 -11.41 -17.28 -17.56
CA SER A 547 -12.34 -18.16 -16.84
C SER A 547 -12.11 -19.62 -17.24
N GLN A 548 -12.37 -20.57 -16.34
CA GLN A 548 -12.24 -22.00 -16.64
C GLN A 548 -13.13 -22.43 -17.84
N ASN A 549 -14.26 -21.75 -18.06
CA ASN A 549 -15.24 -22.11 -19.09
C ASN A 549 -14.81 -21.78 -20.53
N GLN A 550 -13.82 -20.89 -20.73
CA GLN A 550 -13.28 -20.60 -22.06
C GLN A 550 -12.21 -21.60 -22.52
N LEU A 551 -11.82 -22.56 -21.68
CA LEU A 551 -10.77 -23.56 -21.95
C LEU A 551 -11.33 -24.95 -22.27
N LEU A 552 -12.65 -25.12 -22.18
CA LEU A 552 -13.40 -26.35 -22.53
C LEU A 552 -14.11 -26.24 -23.90
N GLN A 553 -13.92 -25.13 -24.62
CA GLN A 553 -14.23 -24.94 -26.04
C GLN A 553 -12.92 -24.93 -26.82
#